data_AF-A0A2V8J5C5-F1
#
_entry.id   AF-A0A2V8J5C5-F1
#
_cell.length_a   1.000
_cell.length_b   1.000
_cell.length_c   1.000
_cell.angle_alpha   90.00
_cell.angle_beta   90.00
_cell.angle_gamma   90.00
#
_symmetry.space_group_name_H-M   'P 1'
#
loop_
_entity.id
_entity.type
_entity.pdbx_description
1 polymer ?
#
loop_
_entity_poly.entity_id
_entity_poly.type
_entity_poly.pdbx_seq_one_letter_code
_entity_poly.pdbx_strand_id
1 'polypeptide(L)'
;MARTIHRSPRAVTSAPGVIPDGNDCARAAAASSQFLLSETVSFGISRALNERAHDGATNVPGLRRRGAGSGVRECVTERLGSDPRKGSARGLTPEGLLHNRTARPDRSEPPGEKCEPGVTPVIGTDELTDQFPPHGARMRMRWPQSARKARMHALLMAFILWIALIVTFAAGPGNRSIAGPIKGPDFLQFYTIGSLVRTHHAAALYDFDALHRAQVALVPESDPELYPPVYPPQAALLFAPFSVLSFREAMLLWSLITIAIFWAIVRSAWRPVAANLPDSVFVFAAAAAFPPFWNLVLYGQTTIVILAAFWAGWIALERRSRFLAGVAFGVLLIKPQFAIPLAVVVLACREWAMLLGAVTSIAMQLGVVALVLGWRVLEAYAAFVPVMLRHADLLEAKPFQSHSLRAVTRLAPASIALPLWAVLSAAVIICIVKLWKTGAPLRVRLGLLILASVLVNPHLIVYDAAVLALPLLWFGAYVQERNVRADAVMFWMTAYWLYVTFLAPTAAAIGVQVSVLLMTWMLLLIARIAAREGGSVEAAPSHALAFSARGPVSEPTL
;
A
#
# COMPACT_ATOMS: atom_id res chain seq x y z
N MET A 1 -36.73 17.23 62.55
CA MET A 1 -36.68 16.32 63.72
C MET A 1 -36.54 14.89 63.21
N ALA A 2 -35.50 14.18 63.70
CA ALA A 2 -35.33 12.72 63.79
C ALA A 2 -35.48 11.86 62.50
N ARG A 3 -34.38 11.26 61.98
CA ARG A 3 -33.83 9.90 62.30
C ARG A 3 -34.73 8.78 61.72
N THR A 4 -34.30 7.67 61.12
CA THR A 4 -33.07 6.82 61.16
C THR A 4 -33.33 5.72 60.08
N ILE A 5 -32.40 5.40 59.17
CA ILE A 5 -31.52 4.21 59.19
C ILE A 5 -32.26 2.84 59.33
N HIS A 6 -32.24 1.96 58.30
CA HIS A 6 -31.33 0.78 58.15
C HIS A 6 -31.85 -0.32 57.17
N ARG A 7 -30.87 -0.93 56.46
CA ARG A 7 -30.73 -2.36 56.07
C ARG A 7 -31.49 -2.93 54.85
N SER A 8 -30.68 -3.19 53.80
CA SER A 8 -30.72 -4.34 52.85
C SER A 8 -30.54 -5.70 53.61
N PRO A 9 -30.73 -6.95 53.07
CA PRO A 9 -30.62 -7.35 51.65
C PRO A 9 -31.43 -8.61 51.15
N ARG A 10 -31.25 -8.88 49.83
CA ARG A 10 -31.29 -10.18 49.09
C ARG A 10 -32.64 -10.84 48.69
N ALA A 11 -32.85 -10.77 47.36
CA ALA A 11 -32.87 -11.88 46.39
C ALA A 11 -34.22 -12.50 45.93
N VAL A 12 -34.21 -12.78 44.61
CA VAL A 12 -34.90 -13.84 43.85
C VAL A 12 -36.02 -13.38 42.88
N THR A 13 -35.74 -13.69 41.59
CA THR A 13 -36.62 -13.92 40.42
C THR A 13 -37.49 -12.80 39.86
N SER A 14 -37.19 -12.39 38.62
CA SER A 14 -38.00 -12.76 37.45
C SER A 14 -37.49 -12.02 36.20
N ALA A 15 -37.15 -12.77 35.15
CA ALA A 15 -37.26 -12.25 33.79
C ALA A 15 -38.74 -12.37 33.37
N PRO A 16 -39.25 -11.43 32.55
CA PRO A 16 -39.41 -11.79 31.15
C PRO A 16 -39.18 -10.64 30.16
N GLY A 17 -38.66 -11.02 28.98
CA GLY A 17 -39.09 -10.54 27.67
C GLY A 17 -38.87 -9.07 27.30
N VAL A 18 -37.80 -8.80 26.53
CA VAL A 18 -37.79 -7.69 25.57
C VAL A 18 -37.25 -8.19 24.22
N ILE A 19 -38.07 -7.95 23.20
CA ILE A 19 -37.86 -8.20 21.77
C ILE A 19 -36.68 -7.34 21.28
N PRO A 20 -35.73 -7.85 20.47
CA PRO A 20 -34.68 -7.00 19.93
C PRO A 20 -35.21 -6.20 18.73
N ASP A 21 -35.19 -4.88 18.86
CA ASP A 21 -35.47 -3.91 17.79
C ASP A 21 -34.45 -4.04 16.65
N GLY A 22 -34.95 -3.93 15.42
CA GLY A 22 -34.24 -4.12 14.14
C GLY A 22 -33.18 -3.08 13.76
N ASN A 23 -32.41 -2.56 14.72
CA ASN A 23 -31.34 -1.59 14.49
C ASN A 23 -29.92 -2.18 14.46
N ASP A 24 -29.77 -3.51 14.65
CA ASP A 24 -28.45 -4.15 14.69
C ASP A 24 -27.85 -4.49 13.32
N CYS A 25 -28.64 -4.54 12.23
CA CYS A 25 -28.09 -4.75 10.89
C CYS A 25 -27.40 -3.50 10.31
N ALA A 26 -27.84 -2.28 10.66
CA ALA A 26 -27.18 -1.04 10.26
C ALA A 26 -25.87 -0.80 11.04
N ARG A 27 -25.81 -1.29 12.29
CA ARG A 27 -24.56 -1.32 13.07
C ARG A 27 -23.59 -2.38 12.54
N ALA A 28 -24.05 -3.54 12.09
CA ALA A 28 -23.15 -4.57 11.54
C ALA A 28 -22.45 -4.16 10.23
N ALA A 29 -23.08 -3.32 9.39
CA ALA A 29 -22.44 -2.78 8.18
C ALA A 29 -21.50 -1.60 8.46
N ALA A 30 -21.69 -0.87 9.57
CA ALA A 30 -20.84 0.25 9.99
C ALA A 30 -19.78 -0.13 11.05
N ALA A 31 -19.94 -1.27 11.73
CA ALA A 31 -19.07 -1.80 12.76
C ALA A 31 -18.33 -3.06 12.27
N SER A 32 -17.51 -2.89 11.24
CA SER A 32 -16.47 -3.86 10.92
C SER A 32 -15.19 -3.50 11.70
N SER A 33 -15.06 -4.08 12.89
CA SER A 33 -13.80 -4.32 13.64
C SER A 33 -12.64 -3.33 13.44
N GLN A 34 -12.67 -2.14 14.05
CA GLN A 34 -11.51 -1.22 14.03
C GLN A 34 -11.26 -0.37 15.30
N PHE A 35 -12.12 -0.41 16.34
CA PHE A 35 -12.20 0.75 17.26
C PHE A 35 -12.47 0.48 18.75
N LEU A 36 -11.75 -0.45 19.36
CA LEU A 36 -11.60 -0.47 20.83
C LEU A 36 -10.11 -0.64 21.16
N LEU A 37 -9.58 0.21 22.06
CA LEU A 37 -8.18 0.36 22.52
C LEU A 37 -7.43 1.57 21.90
N SER A 38 -7.83 2.79 22.27
CA SER A 38 -7.13 4.04 21.86
C SER A 38 -6.65 4.93 23.02
N GLU A 39 -7.05 4.70 24.27
CA GLU A 39 -6.85 5.74 25.31
C GLU A 39 -5.55 5.61 26.12
N THR A 40 -5.00 4.40 26.32
CA THR A 40 -3.84 4.22 27.21
C THR A 40 -2.47 4.26 26.53
N VAL A 41 -2.40 4.07 25.21
CA VAL A 41 -1.12 4.01 24.46
C VAL A 41 -0.68 5.40 23.99
N SER A 42 -1.63 6.28 23.65
CA SER A 42 -1.38 7.62 23.10
C SER A 42 -0.68 8.58 24.06
N PHE A 43 -1.05 8.58 25.35
CA PHE A 43 -0.43 9.46 26.36
C PHE A 43 1.04 9.08 26.65
N GLY A 44 1.36 7.78 26.59
CA GLY A 44 2.73 7.28 26.77
C GLY A 44 3.66 7.63 25.61
N ILE A 45 3.16 7.62 24.37
CA ILE A 45 3.95 7.94 23.17
C ILE A 45 4.26 9.44 23.09
N SER A 46 3.29 10.31 23.38
CA SER A 46 3.49 11.77 23.40
C SER A 46 4.54 12.17 24.43
N ARG A 47 4.43 11.67 25.67
CA ARG A 47 5.41 11.93 26.72
C ARG A 47 6.81 11.40 26.36
N ALA A 48 6.90 10.19 25.81
CA ALA A 48 8.17 9.58 25.43
C ALA A 48 8.85 10.27 24.24
N LEU A 49 8.10 10.78 23.26
CA LEU A 49 8.65 11.50 22.12
C LEU A 49 9.04 12.94 22.49
N ASN A 50 8.28 13.59 23.36
CA ASN A 50 8.54 14.98 23.78
C ASN A 50 9.68 15.09 24.80
N GLU A 51 9.72 14.22 25.82
CA GLU A 51 10.84 14.17 26.79
C GLU A 51 12.17 13.91 26.07
N ARG A 52 12.18 13.04 25.04
CA ARG A 52 13.40 12.68 24.30
C ARG A 52 13.77 13.63 23.17
N ALA A 53 12.83 14.43 22.66
CA ALA A 53 13.14 15.53 21.74
C ALA A 53 13.84 16.68 22.46
N HIS A 54 13.46 16.96 23.71
CA HIS A 54 14.13 17.96 24.54
C HIS A 54 15.54 17.52 25.00
N ASP A 55 15.75 16.23 25.31
CA ASP A 55 17.08 15.70 25.64
C ASP A 55 18.07 15.73 24.47
N GLY A 56 17.58 15.70 23.22
CA GLY A 56 18.41 15.81 22.03
C GLY A 56 18.92 17.23 21.74
N ALA A 57 18.28 18.26 22.32
CA ALA A 57 18.57 19.67 22.07
C ALA A 57 19.51 20.31 23.11
N THR A 58 19.80 19.63 24.22
CA THR A 58 20.55 20.19 25.38
C THR A 58 22.02 19.79 25.47
N ASN A 59 22.60 19.13 24.47
CA ASN A 59 24.04 18.85 24.44
C ASN A 59 24.84 19.94 23.70
N VAL A 60 24.97 21.10 24.35
CA VAL A 60 26.05 22.07 24.11
C VAL A 60 26.99 22.02 25.32
N PRO A 61 28.28 21.64 25.18
CA PRO A 61 29.15 21.47 26.32
C PRO A 61 29.72 22.81 26.79
N GLY A 62 29.38 23.23 28.01
CA GLY A 62 30.17 24.24 28.73
C GLY A 62 29.39 25.06 29.76
N LEU A 63 29.44 24.68 31.04
CA LEU A 63 30.17 25.41 32.09
C LEU A 63 29.88 24.77 33.46
N ARG A 64 30.97 24.50 34.20
CA ARG A 64 30.96 24.11 35.61
C ARG A 64 30.30 25.18 36.47
N ARG A 65 29.44 24.79 37.42
CA ARG A 65 29.45 25.36 38.78
C ARG A 65 29.12 24.29 39.84
N ARG A 66 29.96 24.29 40.87
CA ARG A 66 29.91 23.47 42.08
C ARG A 66 28.84 24.02 43.05
N GLY A 67 28.31 23.15 43.91
CA GLY A 67 28.06 23.50 45.31
C GLY A 67 26.80 22.92 45.95
N ALA A 68 27.02 21.98 46.89
CA ALA A 68 26.27 21.67 48.13
C ALA A 68 24.76 21.33 48.01
N GLY A 69 24.17 20.37 48.73
CA GLY A 69 24.58 19.59 49.90
C GLY A 69 23.29 19.19 50.67
N SER A 70 23.39 18.14 51.49
CA SER A 70 22.34 17.51 52.34
C SER A 70 21.33 16.64 51.59
N GLY A 71 21.03 15.41 51.98
CA GLY A 71 21.34 14.63 53.17
C GLY A 71 20.12 13.81 53.56
N VAL A 72 20.29 12.52 53.87
CA VAL A 72 19.60 11.72 54.91
C VAL A 72 19.49 10.22 54.51
N ARG A 73 20.42 9.45 55.10
CA ARG A 73 20.32 8.18 55.87
C ARG A 73 19.59 6.94 55.31
N GLU A 74 20.43 5.95 54.96
CA GLU A 74 20.51 4.57 55.47
C GLU A 74 19.40 4.00 56.38
N CYS A 75 18.97 2.78 56.03
CA CYS A 75 18.95 1.67 56.99
C CYS A 75 19.39 0.36 56.33
N VAL A 76 20.42 -0.24 56.90
CA VAL A 76 21.08 -1.52 56.58
C VAL A 76 20.54 -2.58 57.53
N THR A 77 20.32 -3.81 57.04
CA THR A 77 20.63 -5.03 57.80
C THR A 77 21.07 -6.14 56.83
N GLU A 78 22.37 -6.41 56.86
CA GLU A 78 23.06 -7.63 56.42
C GLU A 78 22.95 -8.75 57.47
N ARG A 79 23.24 -9.99 57.01
CA ARG A 79 23.82 -11.19 57.69
C ARG A 79 23.01 -12.45 57.32
N LEU A 80 23.54 -13.65 57.05
CA LEU A 80 24.82 -14.37 57.05
C LEU A 80 24.51 -15.66 56.23
N GLY A 81 25.33 -16.22 55.34
CA GLY A 81 26.56 -16.96 55.63
C GLY A 81 26.35 -18.50 55.69
N SER A 82 27.06 -19.23 54.82
CA SER A 82 27.53 -20.63 54.91
C SER A 82 26.70 -21.85 54.42
N ASP A 83 27.37 -22.65 53.57
CA ASP A 83 27.13 -24.02 53.07
C ASP A 83 27.64 -25.08 54.10
N PRO A 84 27.08 -26.32 54.24
CA PRO A 84 27.68 -27.50 53.56
C PRO A 84 26.75 -28.71 53.22
N ARG A 85 27.28 -29.54 52.30
CA ARG A 85 26.94 -30.89 51.77
C ARG A 85 26.36 -32.00 52.69
N LYS A 86 25.54 -32.89 52.07
CA LYS A 86 25.50 -34.41 52.02
C LYS A 86 24.05 -34.85 51.66
N GLY A 87 23.68 -35.86 50.85
CA GLY A 87 24.30 -36.93 50.06
C GLY A 87 23.27 -38.08 49.81
N SER A 88 23.43 -38.87 48.73
CA SER A 88 22.84 -40.21 48.40
C SER A 88 21.60 -40.26 47.46
N ALA A 89 21.45 -41.13 46.44
CA ALA A 89 22.33 -42.01 45.64
C ALA A 89 21.55 -42.70 44.47
N ARG A 90 22.31 -43.25 43.49
CA ARG A 90 22.01 -44.26 42.44
C ARG A 90 21.33 -43.77 41.14
N GLY A 91 21.77 -44.06 39.92
CA GLY A 91 22.93 -44.82 39.40
C GLY A 91 22.69 -45.28 37.94
N LEU A 92 23.70 -45.04 37.08
CA LEU A 92 24.12 -45.81 35.88
C LEU A 92 23.35 -45.74 34.53
N THR A 93 24.09 -45.32 33.49
CA THR A 93 23.97 -45.56 32.03
C THR A 93 24.76 -46.84 31.63
N PRO A 94 25.06 -47.22 30.35
CA PRO A 94 24.56 -46.93 28.97
C PRO A 94 24.38 -48.23 28.08
N GLU A 95 24.25 -48.06 26.74
CA GLU A 95 24.54 -49.00 25.61
C GLU A 95 23.37 -49.71 24.85
N GLY A 96 23.48 -49.72 23.50
CA GLY A 96 23.60 -51.00 22.76
C GLY A 96 22.47 -51.50 21.84
N LEU A 97 22.64 -51.30 20.52
CA LEU A 97 22.49 -52.23 19.38
C LEU A 97 21.34 -53.27 19.24
N LEU A 98 20.75 -53.26 18.01
CA LEU A 98 20.39 -54.38 17.10
C LEU A 98 19.60 -55.60 17.62
N HIS A 99 18.41 -55.88 17.06
CA HIS A 99 18.15 -57.09 16.23
C HIS A 99 16.74 -57.18 15.63
N ASN A 100 16.64 -58.13 14.69
CA ASN A 100 15.76 -58.27 13.54
C ASN A 100 14.80 -59.49 13.69
N ARG A 101 13.89 -59.66 12.70
CA ARG A 101 13.05 -60.85 12.36
C ARG A 101 11.72 -61.03 13.11
N THR A 102 10.60 -61.31 12.43
CA THR A 102 10.25 -62.54 11.66
C THR A 102 9.05 -62.25 10.72
N ALA A 103 9.05 -62.59 9.41
CA ALA A 103 8.72 -63.87 8.73
C ALA A 103 7.21 -64.25 8.79
N ARG A 104 6.49 -64.84 7.81
CA ARG A 104 6.52 -65.16 6.35
C ARG A 104 5.12 -65.83 6.02
N PRO A 105 4.81 -66.25 4.76
CA PRO A 105 3.46 -66.44 4.17
C PRO A 105 3.05 -67.91 3.89
N ASP A 106 1.82 -68.16 3.36
CA ASP A 106 1.44 -69.18 2.32
C ASP A 106 -0.09 -69.14 2.01
N ARG A 107 -0.56 -69.01 0.75
CA ARG A 107 -0.88 -69.98 -0.35
C ARG A 107 -2.26 -70.65 -0.30
N SER A 108 -3.01 -70.55 -1.41
CA SER A 108 -3.68 -71.67 -2.14
C SER A 108 -4.32 -71.18 -3.46
N GLU A 109 -4.46 -72.10 -4.41
CA GLU A 109 -4.34 -71.95 -5.88
C GLU A 109 -5.67 -72.39 -6.62
N PRO A 110 -5.75 -72.72 -7.95
CA PRO A 110 -6.76 -72.27 -8.95
C PRO A 110 -7.74 -73.38 -9.42
N PRO A 111 -8.48 -73.33 -10.58
CA PRO A 111 -7.99 -73.47 -12.00
C PRO A 111 -8.78 -72.67 -13.12
N GLY A 112 -8.22 -72.40 -14.32
CA GLY A 112 -8.49 -73.05 -15.64
C GLY A 112 -9.66 -72.38 -16.44
N GLU A 113 -9.62 -71.90 -17.70
CA GLU A 113 -9.28 -72.54 -18.99
C GLU A 113 -9.30 -71.55 -20.20
N LYS A 114 -8.38 -71.76 -21.15
CA LYS A 114 -8.50 -71.86 -22.64
C LYS A 114 -8.48 -70.65 -23.64
N CYS A 115 -7.72 -70.96 -24.70
CA CYS A 115 -7.17 -70.26 -25.88
C CYS A 115 -8.09 -69.78 -27.05
N GLU A 116 -7.46 -68.95 -27.91
CA GLU A 116 -7.73 -68.32 -29.24
C GLU A 116 -8.25 -69.25 -30.40
N PRO A 117 -8.34 -68.88 -31.74
CA PRO A 117 -7.95 -67.66 -32.51
C PRO A 117 -8.82 -67.20 -33.74
N GLY A 118 -8.52 -66.01 -34.29
CA GLY A 118 -8.37 -65.80 -35.75
C GLY A 118 -9.42 -65.00 -36.57
N VAL A 119 -8.89 -64.14 -37.47
CA VAL A 119 -9.35 -63.73 -38.82
C VAL A 119 -9.57 -62.21 -39.03
N THR A 120 -8.73 -61.62 -39.89
CA THR A 120 -8.79 -60.29 -40.52
C THR A 120 -9.62 -60.32 -41.83
N PRO A 121 -10.11 -59.17 -42.34
CA PRO A 121 -9.49 -58.63 -43.57
C PRO A 121 -9.51 -57.07 -43.73
N VAL A 122 -8.35 -56.50 -44.12
CA VAL A 122 -8.02 -55.74 -45.36
C VAL A 122 -8.93 -54.58 -45.89
N ILE A 123 -8.28 -53.39 -45.98
CA ILE A 123 -8.39 -52.22 -46.93
C ILE A 123 -9.53 -51.18 -46.80
N GLY A 124 -9.10 -49.91 -46.74
CA GLY A 124 -9.89 -48.73 -47.11
C GLY A 124 -9.20 -47.41 -46.73
N THR A 125 -8.29 -46.92 -47.55
CA THR A 125 -7.84 -45.52 -47.57
C THR A 125 -9.01 -44.65 -48.01
N ASP A 126 -9.33 -43.58 -47.26
CA ASP A 126 -9.59 -42.22 -47.77
C ASP A 126 -10.32 -41.34 -46.73
N GLU A 127 -9.89 -40.09 -46.67
CA GLU A 127 -10.63 -38.90 -46.20
C GLU A 127 -11.02 -38.80 -44.71
N LEU A 128 -10.03 -38.52 -43.86
CA LEU A 128 -10.25 -37.64 -42.71
C LEU A 128 -10.41 -36.20 -43.22
N THR A 129 -11.64 -35.81 -43.55
CA THR A 129 -12.00 -34.41 -43.76
C THR A 129 -11.70 -33.60 -42.51
N ASP A 130 -10.69 -32.74 -42.63
CA ASP A 130 -10.39 -31.61 -41.77
C ASP A 130 -11.64 -30.73 -41.57
N GLN A 131 -12.32 -30.88 -40.42
CA GLN A 131 -13.18 -29.84 -39.90
C GLN A 131 -12.34 -28.87 -39.07
N PHE A 132 -11.61 -27.98 -39.75
CA PHE A 132 -11.12 -26.75 -39.14
C PHE A 132 -12.33 -25.87 -38.75
N PRO A 133 -12.49 -25.47 -37.48
CA PRO A 133 -13.47 -24.45 -37.16
C PRO A 133 -13.02 -23.11 -37.77
N PRO A 134 -13.95 -22.30 -38.31
CA PRO A 134 -13.60 -21.05 -38.97
C PRO A 134 -12.90 -20.09 -38.01
N HIS A 135 -11.80 -19.50 -38.49
CA HIS A 135 -11.13 -18.35 -37.87
C HIS A 135 -12.16 -17.24 -37.61
N GLY A 136 -12.52 -17.04 -36.34
CA GLY A 136 -13.53 -16.04 -35.97
C GLY A 136 -14.37 -16.36 -34.73
N ALA A 137 -14.14 -17.48 -34.05
CA ALA A 137 -14.81 -17.76 -32.79
C ALA A 137 -14.32 -16.80 -31.68
N ARG A 138 -15.02 -15.66 -31.54
CA ARG A 138 -15.02 -14.84 -30.31
C ARG A 138 -15.60 -15.67 -29.18
N MET A 139 -14.78 -16.56 -28.63
CA MET A 139 -15.15 -17.41 -27.52
C MET A 139 -15.25 -16.54 -26.25
N ARG A 140 -16.50 -16.27 -25.86
CA ARG A 140 -16.88 -15.48 -24.69
C ARG A 140 -16.09 -15.93 -23.45
N MET A 141 -15.34 -14.99 -22.86
CA MET A 141 -14.63 -15.16 -21.59
C MET A 141 -15.57 -15.70 -20.50
N ARG A 142 -15.39 -16.97 -20.11
CA ARG A 142 -15.84 -17.48 -18.81
C ARG A 142 -14.71 -17.22 -17.80
N TRP A 143 -14.62 -15.95 -17.43
CA TRP A 143 -13.92 -15.39 -16.27
C TRP A 143 -14.50 -15.99 -14.96
N PRO A 144 -14.33 -15.39 -13.78
CA PRO A 144 -15.49 -15.11 -12.96
C PRO A 144 -16.51 -14.28 -13.78
N GLN A 145 -17.18 -15.01 -14.68
CA GLN A 145 -18.49 -14.86 -15.26
C GLN A 145 -18.77 -13.55 -16.04
N SER A 146 -18.03 -13.27 -17.12
CA SER A 146 -18.28 -12.20 -18.13
C SER A 146 -18.03 -10.75 -17.70
N ALA A 147 -17.56 -9.91 -18.64
CA ALA A 147 -17.36 -8.47 -18.45
C ALA A 147 -18.61 -7.77 -17.88
N ARG A 148 -19.81 -8.26 -18.23
CA ARG A 148 -21.09 -7.76 -17.71
C ARG A 148 -21.19 -7.91 -16.19
N LYS A 149 -20.79 -9.04 -15.60
CA LYS A 149 -20.88 -9.23 -14.13
C LYS A 149 -19.80 -8.45 -13.40
N ALA A 150 -18.57 -8.41 -13.95
CA ALA A 150 -17.52 -7.56 -13.38
C ALA A 150 -17.94 -6.08 -13.34
N ARG A 151 -18.59 -5.60 -14.41
CA ARG A 151 -19.17 -4.25 -14.45
C ARG A 151 -20.28 -4.05 -13.42
N MET A 152 -21.17 -5.03 -13.26
CA MET A 152 -22.23 -4.95 -12.25
C MET A 152 -21.65 -4.90 -10.83
N HIS A 153 -20.65 -5.73 -10.52
CA HIS A 153 -19.97 -5.68 -9.22
C HIS A 153 -19.29 -4.33 -8.99
N ALA A 154 -18.61 -3.79 -10.00
CA ALA A 154 -17.99 -2.47 -9.92
C ALA A 154 -19.03 -1.37 -9.69
N LEU A 155 -20.14 -1.35 -10.42
CA LEU A 155 -21.21 -0.37 -10.25
C LEU A 155 -21.85 -0.44 -8.86
N LEU A 156 -22.18 -1.66 -8.39
CA LEU A 156 -22.77 -1.87 -7.08
C LEU A 156 -21.81 -1.46 -5.96
N MET A 157 -20.55 -1.86 -6.06
CA MET A 157 -19.52 -1.51 -5.08
C MET A 157 -19.27 -0.01 -5.04
N ALA A 158 -19.16 0.65 -6.21
CA ALA A 158 -19.08 2.10 -6.27
C ALA A 158 -20.28 2.75 -5.57
N PHE A 159 -21.50 2.34 -5.92
CA PHE A 159 -22.71 2.88 -5.29
C PHE A 159 -22.69 2.75 -3.76
N ILE A 160 -22.35 1.57 -3.23
CA ILE A 160 -22.26 1.31 -1.79
C ILE A 160 -21.20 2.21 -1.14
N LEU A 161 -19.99 2.26 -1.69
CA LEU A 161 -18.89 3.04 -1.14
C LEU A 161 -19.21 4.54 -1.13
N TRP A 162 -19.73 5.09 -2.23
CA TRP A 162 -20.02 6.52 -2.32
C TRP A 162 -21.21 6.93 -1.46
N ILE A 163 -22.22 6.08 -1.31
CA ILE A 163 -23.29 6.31 -0.31
C ILE A 163 -22.72 6.29 1.10
N ALA A 164 -21.89 5.31 1.44
CA ALA A 164 -21.26 5.24 2.75
C ALA A 164 -20.45 6.51 3.04
N LEU A 165 -19.68 7.02 2.07
CA LEU A 165 -18.93 8.28 2.20
C LEU A 165 -19.86 9.46 2.48
N ILE A 166 -20.94 9.60 1.71
CA ILE A 166 -21.93 10.67 1.87
C ILE A 166 -22.52 10.61 3.27
N VAL A 167 -22.93 9.42 3.73
CA VAL A 167 -23.47 9.23 5.08
C VAL A 167 -22.42 9.59 6.15
N THR A 168 -21.17 9.16 6.00
CA THR A 168 -20.09 9.49 6.94
C THR A 168 -19.84 11.00 7.05
N PHE A 169 -19.92 11.73 5.94
CA PHE A 169 -19.69 13.18 5.93
C PHE A 169 -20.93 14.00 6.34
N ALA A 170 -22.12 13.56 5.97
CA ALA A 170 -23.37 14.26 6.23
C ALA A 170 -23.91 14.02 7.65
N ALA A 171 -23.78 12.80 8.17
CA ALA A 171 -24.34 12.41 9.46
C ALA A 171 -23.31 12.56 10.61
N GLY A 172 -23.80 12.50 11.85
CA GLY A 172 -22.98 12.60 13.06
C GLY A 172 -22.92 14.01 13.65
N PRO A 173 -22.60 14.14 14.96
CA PRO A 173 -22.60 15.42 15.66
C PRO A 173 -21.36 16.23 15.32
N GLY A 174 -21.54 17.51 14.99
CA GLY A 174 -20.41 18.39 14.76
C GLY A 174 -19.46 17.84 13.68
N ASN A 175 -18.16 17.96 13.93
CA ASN A 175 -17.12 17.44 13.05
C ASN A 175 -16.91 15.92 13.18
N ARG A 176 -17.61 15.23 14.09
CA ARG A 176 -17.54 13.78 14.24
C ARG A 176 -18.55 13.07 13.33
N SER A 177 -18.11 11.95 12.76
CA SER A 177 -18.97 11.04 12.01
C SER A 177 -19.86 10.22 12.95
N ILE A 178 -20.88 9.57 12.40
CA ILE A 178 -21.72 8.60 13.15
C ILE A 178 -20.93 7.43 13.74
N ALA A 179 -19.75 7.14 13.19
CA ALA A 179 -18.88 6.08 13.66
C ALA A 179 -17.95 6.53 14.80
N GLY A 180 -17.91 7.83 15.13
CA GLY A 180 -17.08 8.40 16.19
C GLY A 180 -15.92 9.29 15.69
N PRO A 181 -15.06 8.87 14.75
CA PRO A 181 -13.92 9.66 14.30
C PRO A 181 -14.30 11.01 13.69
N ILE A 182 -13.35 11.95 13.73
CA ILE A 182 -13.43 13.23 13.01
C ILE A 182 -13.59 12.96 11.50
N LYS A 183 -14.47 13.73 10.84
CA LYS A 183 -14.65 13.70 9.39
C LYS A 183 -13.36 14.19 8.71
N GLY A 184 -12.87 13.43 7.74
CA GLY A 184 -11.54 13.67 7.18
C GLY A 184 -10.44 13.54 8.23
N PRO A 185 -10.25 12.37 8.88
CA PRO A 185 -9.30 12.22 9.98
C PRO A 185 -7.92 12.76 9.66
N ASP A 186 -7.35 12.36 8.52
CA ASP A 186 -5.99 12.79 8.16
C ASP A 186 -5.95 14.19 7.56
N PHE A 187 -7.09 14.75 7.12
CA PHE A 187 -7.18 16.13 6.66
C PHE A 187 -6.95 17.13 7.80
N LEU A 188 -7.32 16.76 9.03
CA LEU A 188 -7.17 17.61 10.21
C LEU A 188 -5.73 18.11 10.38
N GLN A 189 -4.74 17.22 10.32
CA GLN A 189 -3.34 17.63 10.47
C GLN A 189 -2.91 18.60 9.36
N PHE A 190 -3.38 18.40 8.13
CA PHE A 190 -3.06 19.25 6.97
C PHE A 190 -3.67 20.64 7.12
N TYR A 191 -4.92 20.70 7.58
CA TYR A 191 -5.60 21.93 7.91
C TYR A 191 -4.87 22.70 9.03
N THR A 192 -4.45 22.01 10.09
CA THR A 192 -3.71 22.59 11.21
C THR A 192 -2.37 23.19 10.75
N ILE A 193 -1.53 22.43 10.04
CA ILE A 193 -0.24 22.95 9.55
C ILE A 193 -0.42 24.10 8.57
N GLY A 194 -1.44 24.06 7.72
CA GLY A 194 -1.80 25.15 6.81
C GLY A 194 -2.21 26.42 7.56
N SER A 195 -3.02 26.28 8.60
CA SER A 195 -3.45 27.39 9.46
C SER A 195 -2.27 28.03 10.21
N LEU A 196 -1.36 27.20 10.75
CA LEU A 196 -0.17 27.68 11.45
C LEU A 196 0.71 28.54 10.55
N VAL A 197 1.00 28.10 9.32
CA VAL A 197 1.84 28.90 8.43
C VAL A 197 1.13 30.15 7.92
N ARG A 198 -0.18 30.07 7.64
CA ARG A 198 -0.97 31.23 7.22
C ARG A 198 -1.03 32.30 8.31
N THR A 199 -1.05 31.91 9.58
CA THR A 199 -1.09 32.82 10.73
C THR A 199 0.29 33.19 11.27
N HIS A 200 1.38 32.90 10.53
CA HIS A 200 2.76 33.21 10.89
C HIS A 200 3.30 32.46 12.14
N HIS A 201 2.73 31.31 12.48
CA HIS A 201 3.16 30.43 13.58
C HIS A 201 3.96 29.21 13.08
N ALA A 202 4.75 29.35 12.01
CA ALA A 202 5.49 28.24 11.40
C ALA A 202 6.50 27.55 12.34
N ALA A 203 6.94 28.22 13.41
CA ALA A 203 7.82 27.64 14.43
C ALA A 203 7.16 26.48 15.20
N ALA A 204 5.83 26.41 15.24
CA ALA A 204 5.09 25.34 15.92
C ALA A 204 4.95 24.06 15.07
N LEU A 205 5.37 24.05 13.80
CA LEU A 205 5.15 22.92 12.90
C LEU A 205 5.78 21.60 13.36
N TYR A 206 6.94 21.67 14.02
CA TYR A 206 7.72 20.50 14.46
C TYR A 206 7.81 20.38 15.98
N ASP A 207 6.87 21.02 16.68
CA ASP A 207 6.67 20.89 18.12
C ASP A 207 5.35 20.14 18.34
N PHE A 208 5.42 18.96 18.98
CA PHE A 208 4.25 18.08 19.15
C PHE A 208 3.12 18.75 19.94
N ASP A 209 3.45 19.40 21.05
CA ASP A 209 2.46 19.99 21.96
C ASP A 209 1.87 21.27 21.37
N ALA A 210 2.69 22.08 20.71
CA ALA A 210 2.22 23.27 20.01
C ALA A 210 1.31 22.89 18.83
N LEU A 211 1.67 21.87 18.07
CA LEU A 211 0.85 21.37 16.96
C LEU A 211 -0.50 20.86 17.45
N HIS A 212 -0.52 20.03 18.50
CA HIS A 212 -1.76 19.51 19.07
C HIS A 212 -2.62 20.60 19.71
N ARG A 213 -2.04 21.55 20.46
CA ARG A 213 -2.81 22.69 20.99
C ARG A 213 -3.44 23.53 19.87
N ALA A 214 -2.72 23.75 18.77
CA ALA A 214 -3.26 24.46 17.62
C ALA A 214 -4.40 23.67 16.96
N GLN A 215 -4.27 22.35 16.86
CA GLN A 215 -5.32 21.46 16.34
C GLN A 215 -6.60 21.56 17.17
N VAL A 216 -6.51 21.42 18.50
CA VAL A 216 -7.66 21.49 19.41
C VAL A 216 -8.30 22.88 19.40
N ALA A 217 -7.49 23.94 19.31
CA ALA A 217 -8.02 25.30 19.18
C ALA A 217 -8.83 25.52 17.88
N LEU A 218 -8.46 24.84 16.79
CA LEU A 218 -9.15 24.94 15.49
C LEU A 218 -10.37 24.02 15.41
N VAL A 219 -10.27 22.82 15.98
CA VAL A 219 -11.32 21.78 15.98
C VAL A 219 -11.37 21.16 17.37
N PRO A 220 -12.17 21.73 18.30
CA PRO A 220 -12.21 21.28 19.70
C PRO A 220 -12.59 19.81 19.86
N GLU A 221 -13.40 19.27 18.94
CA GLU A 221 -13.78 17.86 19.01
C GLU A 221 -12.60 16.91 18.79
N SER A 222 -11.44 17.41 18.35
CA SER A 222 -10.25 16.62 18.02
C SER A 222 -9.26 16.40 19.18
N ASP A 223 -9.61 16.83 20.40
CA ASP A 223 -8.76 16.68 21.59
C ASP A 223 -8.22 15.25 21.84
N PRO A 224 -9.01 14.17 21.62
CA PRO A 224 -8.49 12.80 21.73
C PRO A 224 -7.49 12.39 20.64
N GLU A 225 -7.43 13.10 19.52
CA GLU A 225 -6.66 12.72 18.35
C GLU A 225 -5.28 13.38 18.31
N LEU A 226 -4.22 12.57 18.18
CA LEU A 226 -2.83 13.03 18.12
C LEU A 226 -2.20 12.74 16.76
N TYR A 227 -1.62 13.77 16.14
CA TYR A 227 -0.91 13.66 14.86
C TYR A 227 0.55 14.07 15.01
N PRO A 228 1.51 13.20 14.63
CA PRO A 228 2.93 13.56 14.67
C PRO A 228 3.31 14.51 13.51
N PRO A 229 4.28 15.41 13.70
CA PRO A 229 4.72 16.36 12.68
C PRO A 229 5.63 15.70 11.63
N VAL A 230 5.09 14.74 10.89
CA VAL A 230 5.85 13.88 9.96
C VAL A 230 5.96 14.44 8.55
N TYR A 231 5.17 15.47 8.22
CA TYR A 231 5.15 16.02 6.87
C TYR A 231 6.24 17.06 6.65
N PRO A 232 6.82 17.09 5.44
CA PRO A 232 7.78 18.11 5.09
C PRO A 232 7.09 19.48 4.95
N PRO A 233 7.81 20.59 5.16
CA PRO A 233 7.20 21.90 5.41
C PRO A 233 6.45 22.48 4.19
N GLN A 234 6.78 22.06 2.98
CA GLN A 234 6.03 22.44 1.78
C GLN A 234 4.58 21.91 1.78
N ALA A 235 4.28 20.85 2.55
CA ALA A 235 2.90 20.40 2.74
C ALA A 235 2.07 21.48 3.45
N ALA A 236 2.65 22.18 4.42
CA ALA A 236 1.95 23.27 5.11
C ALA A 236 1.59 24.41 4.14
N LEU A 237 2.51 24.77 3.23
CA LEU A 237 2.23 25.78 2.19
C LEU A 237 1.11 25.35 1.25
N LEU A 238 1.05 24.07 0.88
CA LEU A 238 -0.02 23.53 0.02
C LEU A 238 -1.40 23.70 0.66
N PHE A 239 -1.51 23.52 1.99
CA PHE A 239 -2.79 23.61 2.70
C PHE A 239 -3.09 24.98 3.31
N ALA A 240 -2.14 25.92 3.29
CA ALA A 240 -2.34 27.28 3.79
C ALA A 240 -3.56 27.99 3.19
N PRO A 241 -3.82 27.94 1.86
CA PRO A 241 -5.00 28.60 1.28
C PRO A 241 -6.32 28.02 1.76
N PHE A 242 -6.37 26.71 2.01
CA PHE A 242 -7.57 26.02 2.48
C PHE A 242 -7.96 26.42 3.90
N SER A 243 -6.97 26.77 4.73
CA SER A 243 -7.20 27.16 6.11
C SER A 243 -7.90 28.52 6.30
N VAL A 244 -8.19 29.25 5.21
CA VAL A 244 -9.05 30.46 5.23
C VAL A 244 -10.52 30.09 5.43
N LEU A 245 -10.92 28.92 4.93
CA LEU A 245 -12.27 28.39 5.06
C LEU A 245 -12.43 27.72 6.42
N SER A 246 -13.68 27.47 6.83
CA SER A 246 -13.92 26.59 7.98
C SER A 246 -13.38 25.18 7.67
N PHE A 247 -13.04 24.41 8.73
CA PHE A 247 -12.52 23.05 8.59
C PHE A 247 -13.34 22.17 7.63
N ARG A 248 -14.68 22.25 7.72
CA ARG A 248 -15.57 21.45 6.86
C ARG A 248 -15.54 21.89 5.41
N GLU A 249 -15.58 23.18 5.15
CA GLU A 249 -15.54 23.72 3.78
C GLU A 249 -14.20 23.41 3.13
N ALA A 250 -13.09 23.58 3.88
CA ALA A 250 -11.75 23.24 3.45
C ALA A 250 -11.65 21.75 3.08
N MET A 251 -12.18 20.86 3.94
CA MET A 251 -12.19 19.42 3.73
C MET A 251 -13.01 19.05 2.48
N LEU A 252 -14.24 19.57 2.37
CA LEU A 252 -15.10 19.30 1.21
C LEU A 252 -14.46 19.78 -0.09
N LEU A 253 -13.88 20.98 -0.10
CA LEU A 253 -13.16 21.51 -1.26
C LEU A 253 -11.97 20.62 -1.63
N TRP A 254 -11.17 20.19 -0.65
CA TRP A 254 -10.06 19.28 -0.89
C TRP A 254 -10.50 17.91 -1.43
N SER A 255 -11.58 17.35 -0.89
CA SER A 255 -12.19 16.12 -1.40
C SER A 255 -12.67 16.27 -2.86
N LEU A 256 -13.32 17.39 -3.19
CA LEU A 256 -13.77 17.68 -4.57
C LEU A 256 -12.61 17.84 -5.54
N ILE A 257 -11.56 18.56 -5.16
CA ILE A 257 -10.32 18.69 -5.94
C ILE A 257 -9.69 17.32 -6.16
N THR A 258 -9.61 16.50 -5.11
CA THR A 258 -9.07 15.15 -5.16
C THR A 258 -9.83 14.27 -6.16
N ILE A 259 -11.15 14.29 -6.10
CA ILE A 259 -12.03 13.55 -7.01
C ILE A 259 -11.86 14.04 -8.46
N ALA A 260 -11.85 15.36 -8.68
CA ALA A 260 -11.71 15.95 -10.00
C ALA A 260 -10.36 15.59 -10.66
N ILE A 261 -9.26 15.73 -9.92
CA ILE A 261 -7.92 15.35 -10.39
C ILE A 261 -7.87 13.85 -10.69
N PHE A 262 -8.41 13.00 -9.81
CA PHE A 262 -8.40 11.55 -10.02
C PHE A 262 -9.11 11.16 -11.32
N TRP A 263 -10.30 11.71 -11.57
CA TRP A 263 -11.05 11.44 -12.80
C TRP A 263 -10.35 11.96 -14.05
N ALA A 264 -9.71 13.13 -13.98
CA ALA A 264 -8.90 13.66 -15.06
C ALA A 264 -7.73 12.72 -15.41
N ILE A 265 -7.05 12.20 -14.38
CA ILE A 265 -5.94 11.24 -14.52
C ILE A 265 -6.43 9.93 -15.14
N VAL A 266 -7.49 9.32 -14.59
CA VAL A 266 -8.05 8.06 -15.12
C VAL A 266 -8.49 8.24 -16.57
N ARG A 267 -9.19 9.33 -16.89
CA ARG A 267 -9.62 9.62 -18.26
C ARG A 267 -8.44 9.82 -19.20
N SER A 268 -7.41 10.57 -18.79
CA SER A 268 -6.21 10.79 -19.59
C SER A 268 -5.43 9.49 -19.82
N ALA A 269 -5.30 8.63 -18.80
CA ALA A 269 -4.59 7.36 -18.89
C ALA A 269 -5.36 6.30 -19.69
N TRP A 270 -6.69 6.35 -19.64
CA TRP A 270 -7.58 5.44 -20.37
C TRP A 270 -7.58 5.69 -21.88
N ARG A 271 -7.62 6.95 -22.33
CA ARG A 271 -7.82 7.30 -23.75
C ARG A 271 -6.86 6.58 -24.73
N PRO A 272 -5.54 6.51 -24.49
CA PRO A 272 -4.61 5.86 -25.41
C PRO A 272 -4.77 4.35 -25.50
N VAL A 273 -5.40 3.72 -24.51
CA VAL A 273 -5.54 2.25 -24.41
C VAL A 273 -6.99 1.78 -24.47
N ALA A 274 -7.92 2.69 -24.81
CA ALA A 274 -9.36 2.44 -24.74
C ALA A 274 -9.80 1.25 -25.62
N ALA A 275 -9.14 1.05 -26.78
CA ALA A 275 -9.44 -0.06 -27.69
C ALA A 275 -9.12 -1.45 -27.12
N ASN A 276 -8.21 -1.53 -26.14
CA ASN A 276 -7.74 -2.79 -25.56
C ASN A 276 -8.48 -3.18 -24.27
N LEU A 277 -9.39 -2.31 -23.80
CA LEU A 277 -10.17 -2.51 -22.59
C LEU A 277 -11.65 -2.76 -22.93
N PRO A 278 -12.42 -3.43 -22.05
CA PRO A 278 -13.76 -3.91 -22.40
C PRO A 278 -14.75 -2.82 -22.81
N ASP A 279 -14.98 -1.84 -21.93
CA ASP A 279 -15.85 -0.69 -22.18
C ASP A 279 -15.53 0.45 -21.18
N SER A 280 -15.92 1.69 -21.52
CA SER A 280 -15.67 2.86 -20.67
C SER A 280 -16.41 2.78 -19.35
N VAL A 281 -17.67 2.32 -19.35
CA VAL A 281 -18.51 2.23 -18.14
C VAL A 281 -17.84 1.31 -17.12
N PHE A 282 -17.28 0.18 -17.54
CA PHE A 282 -16.52 -0.70 -16.67
C PHE A 282 -15.29 -0.01 -16.08
N VAL A 283 -14.47 0.67 -16.88
CA VAL A 283 -13.25 1.33 -16.40
C VAL A 283 -13.57 2.41 -15.37
N PHE A 284 -14.54 3.29 -15.67
CA PHE A 284 -14.94 4.35 -14.74
C PHE A 284 -15.65 3.77 -13.51
N ALA A 285 -16.51 2.76 -13.64
CA ALA A 285 -17.11 2.10 -12.48
C ALA A 285 -16.07 1.39 -11.60
N ALA A 286 -15.08 0.72 -12.19
CA ALA A 286 -14.00 0.08 -11.45
C ALA A 286 -13.15 1.12 -10.71
N ALA A 287 -12.81 2.23 -11.36
CA ALA A 287 -12.11 3.34 -10.72
C ALA A 287 -12.91 3.95 -9.56
N ALA A 288 -14.24 4.11 -9.70
CA ALA A 288 -15.11 4.57 -8.62
C ALA A 288 -15.24 3.55 -7.48
N ALA A 289 -15.18 2.25 -7.79
CA ALA A 289 -15.24 1.16 -6.84
C ALA A 289 -13.89 0.85 -6.17
N PHE A 290 -12.82 1.59 -6.51
CA PHE A 290 -11.48 1.30 -6.07
C PHE A 290 -11.28 1.72 -4.60
N PRO A 291 -11.14 0.78 -3.64
CA PRO A 291 -11.15 1.13 -2.21
C PRO A 291 -10.03 2.08 -1.79
N PRO A 292 -8.80 2.01 -2.32
CA PRO A 292 -7.76 3.01 -2.07
C PRO A 292 -8.15 4.44 -2.46
N PHE A 293 -8.84 4.63 -3.60
CA PHE A 293 -9.32 5.96 -4.01
C PHE A 293 -10.42 6.46 -3.07
N TRP A 294 -11.35 5.57 -2.71
CA TRP A 294 -12.38 5.92 -1.73
C TRP A 294 -11.80 6.32 -0.37
N ASN A 295 -10.82 5.55 0.14
CA ASN A 295 -10.12 5.88 1.38
C ASN A 295 -9.32 7.19 1.27
N LEU A 296 -8.70 7.47 0.12
CA LEU A 296 -8.01 8.73 -0.12
C LEU A 296 -8.95 9.93 0.09
N VAL A 297 -10.19 9.84 -0.39
CA VAL A 297 -11.20 10.88 -0.20
C VAL A 297 -11.73 10.91 1.24
N LEU A 298 -12.02 9.74 1.83
CA LEU A 298 -12.51 9.61 3.20
C LEU A 298 -11.55 10.23 4.22
N TYR A 299 -10.26 9.91 4.11
CA TYR A 299 -9.22 10.38 5.02
C TYR A 299 -8.74 11.80 4.69
N GLY A 300 -8.88 12.23 3.44
CA GLY A 300 -8.42 13.55 2.97
C GLY A 300 -6.90 13.63 2.82
N GLN A 301 -6.29 12.56 2.32
CA GLN A 301 -4.84 12.39 2.21
C GLN A 301 -4.21 13.09 1.00
N THR A 302 -2.87 13.23 1.01
CA THR A 302 -2.09 13.92 -0.04
C THR A 302 -1.69 13.03 -1.22
N THR A 303 -2.07 11.73 -1.22
CA THR A 303 -1.69 10.77 -2.27
C THR A 303 -2.11 11.21 -3.67
N ILE A 304 -3.16 12.03 -3.81
CA ILE A 304 -3.54 12.57 -5.12
C ILE A 304 -2.44 13.41 -5.77
N VAL A 305 -1.63 14.13 -4.97
CA VAL A 305 -0.47 14.90 -5.43
C VAL A 305 0.61 13.97 -5.97
N ILE A 306 0.84 12.84 -5.29
CA ILE A 306 1.77 11.79 -5.72
C ILE A 306 1.30 11.14 -7.04
N LEU A 307 0.01 10.81 -7.13
CA LEU A 307 -0.58 10.25 -8.34
C LEU A 307 -0.51 11.25 -9.52
N ALA A 308 -0.78 12.53 -9.26
CA ALA A 308 -0.65 13.59 -10.26
C ALA A 308 0.81 13.77 -10.74
N ALA A 309 1.79 13.67 -9.83
CA ALA A 309 3.21 13.69 -10.17
C ALA A 309 3.60 12.52 -11.09
N PHE A 310 3.15 11.29 -10.78
CA PHE A 310 3.36 10.14 -11.66
C PHE A 310 2.69 10.29 -13.02
N TRP A 311 1.47 10.81 -13.06
CA TRP A 311 0.73 11.08 -14.29
C TRP A 311 1.38 12.16 -15.15
N ALA A 312 1.78 13.29 -14.56
CA ALA A 312 2.49 14.36 -15.27
C ALA A 312 3.86 13.89 -15.78
N GLY A 313 4.57 13.10 -14.98
CA GLY A 313 5.82 12.45 -15.38
C GLY A 313 5.63 11.52 -16.58
N TRP A 314 4.58 10.70 -16.58
CA TRP A 314 4.21 9.87 -17.73
C TRP A 314 3.98 10.72 -18.99
N ILE A 315 3.14 11.76 -18.92
CA ILE A 315 2.86 12.64 -20.06
C ILE A 315 4.15 13.27 -20.61
N ALA A 316 5.03 13.76 -19.72
CA ALA A 316 6.30 14.35 -20.12
C ALA A 316 7.22 13.34 -20.82
N LEU A 317 7.27 12.10 -20.33
CA LEU A 317 8.04 11.02 -20.96
C LEU A 317 7.46 10.60 -22.32
N GLU A 318 6.14 10.52 -22.47
CA GLU A 318 5.48 10.26 -23.77
C GLU A 318 5.80 11.39 -24.78
N ARG A 319 5.92 12.64 -24.29
CA ARG A 319 6.38 13.80 -25.08
C ARG A 319 7.90 13.88 -25.22
N ARG A 320 8.63 12.83 -24.84
CA ARG A 320 10.11 12.72 -24.91
C ARG A 320 10.87 13.77 -24.08
N SER A 321 10.22 14.45 -23.14
CA SER A 321 10.85 15.43 -22.25
C SER A 321 11.20 14.81 -20.90
N ARG A 322 12.41 14.25 -20.82
CA ARG A 322 12.94 13.65 -19.58
C ARG A 322 13.11 14.68 -18.45
N PHE A 323 13.50 15.91 -18.79
CA PHE A 323 13.64 16.99 -17.81
C PHE A 323 12.31 17.33 -17.15
N LEU A 324 11.25 17.56 -17.93
CA LEU A 324 9.92 17.84 -17.38
C LEU A 324 9.35 16.66 -16.60
N ALA A 325 9.67 15.42 -17.00
CA ALA A 325 9.33 14.25 -16.20
C ALA A 325 10.01 14.29 -14.83
N GLY A 326 11.30 14.64 -14.81
CA GLY A 326 12.06 14.92 -13.59
C GLY A 326 11.38 15.98 -12.72
N VAL A 327 11.01 17.12 -13.31
CA VAL A 327 10.34 18.22 -12.59
C VAL A 327 9.04 17.74 -11.92
N ALA A 328 8.23 16.96 -12.65
CA ALA A 328 7.01 16.36 -12.11
C ALA A 328 7.33 15.38 -10.97
N PHE A 329 8.30 14.48 -11.15
CA PHE A 329 8.69 13.53 -10.11
C PHE A 329 9.35 14.17 -8.88
N GLY A 330 9.93 15.36 -9.00
CA GLY A 330 10.46 16.10 -7.84
C GLY A 330 9.38 16.47 -6.81
N VAL A 331 8.11 16.51 -7.21
CA VAL A 331 6.95 16.71 -6.30
C VAL A 331 6.78 15.54 -5.33
N LEU A 332 7.32 14.35 -5.65
CA LEU A 332 7.30 13.19 -4.75
C LEU A 332 8.03 13.47 -3.42
N LEU A 333 8.80 14.56 -3.30
CA LEU A 333 9.39 15.04 -2.04
C LEU A 333 8.36 15.18 -0.91
N ILE A 334 7.07 15.42 -1.21
CA ILE A 334 6.02 15.47 -0.19
C ILE A 334 5.82 14.12 0.55
N LYS A 335 6.11 13.00 -0.13
CA LYS A 335 6.20 11.65 0.43
C LYS A 335 7.42 10.92 -0.17
N PRO A 336 8.64 11.21 0.31
CA PRO A 336 9.89 10.81 -0.34
C PRO A 336 10.03 9.29 -0.52
N GLN A 337 9.35 8.50 0.30
CA GLN A 337 9.27 7.05 0.17
C GLN A 337 8.81 6.56 -1.21
N PHE A 338 7.94 7.30 -1.92
CA PHE A 338 7.53 6.95 -3.28
C PHE A 338 8.62 7.20 -4.33
N ALA A 339 9.55 8.10 -4.05
CA ALA A 339 10.63 8.47 -4.94
C ALA A 339 11.81 7.50 -4.90
N ILE A 340 11.92 6.62 -3.88
CA ILE A 340 13.10 5.77 -3.69
C ILE A 340 13.37 4.86 -4.91
N PRO A 341 12.42 4.02 -5.40
CA PRO A 341 12.70 3.20 -6.59
C PRO A 341 12.99 4.04 -7.83
N LEU A 342 12.33 5.19 -7.97
CA LEU A 342 12.57 6.11 -9.08
C LEU A 342 13.99 6.69 -9.05
N ALA A 343 14.45 7.16 -7.90
CA ALA A 343 15.79 7.72 -7.74
C ALA A 343 16.86 6.67 -8.11
N VAL A 344 16.69 5.42 -7.65
CA VAL A 344 17.62 4.33 -7.99
C VAL A 344 17.60 4.03 -9.49
N VAL A 345 16.42 3.97 -10.12
CA VAL A 345 16.30 3.75 -11.57
C VAL A 345 16.94 4.87 -12.37
N VAL A 346 16.68 6.13 -12.03
CA VAL A 346 17.24 7.30 -12.70
C VAL A 346 18.76 7.30 -12.63
N LEU A 347 19.34 7.00 -11.45
CA LEU A 347 20.78 6.91 -11.26
C LEU A 347 21.39 5.71 -11.99
N ALA A 348 20.83 4.50 -11.81
CA ALA A 348 21.36 3.26 -12.38
C ALA A 348 21.21 3.18 -13.91
N CYS A 349 20.23 3.90 -14.47
CA CYS A 349 20.01 3.99 -15.92
C CYS A 349 20.56 5.28 -16.53
N ARG A 350 21.26 6.11 -15.75
CA ARG A 350 21.93 7.34 -16.21
C ARG A 350 20.99 8.34 -16.88
N GLU A 351 19.76 8.46 -16.36
CA GLU A 351 18.73 9.37 -16.84
C GLU A 351 18.98 10.81 -16.33
N TRP A 352 20.14 11.38 -16.66
CA TRP A 352 20.64 12.64 -16.08
C TRP A 352 19.71 13.84 -16.27
N ALA A 353 19.04 13.92 -17.43
CA ALA A 353 18.07 14.99 -17.68
C ALA A 353 16.88 14.90 -16.71
N MET A 354 16.43 13.68 -16.39
CA MET A 354 15.36 13.46 -15.42
C MET A 354 15.84 13.76 -14.00
N LEU A 355 17.07 13.38 -13.66
CA LEU A 355 17.67 13.72 -12.37
C LEU A 355 17.75 15.24 -12.18
N LEU A 356 18.26 15.97 -13.18
CA LEU A 356 18.38 17.42 -13.13
C LEU A 356 17.01 18.08 -12.93
N GLY A 357 15.98 17.66 -13.67
CA GLY A 357 14.63 18.17 -13.49
C GLY A 357 14.07 17.92 -12.08
N ALA A 358 14.31 16.73 -11.52
CA ALA A 358 13.88 16.40 -10.17
C ALA A 358 14.59 17.26 -9.12
N VAL A 359 15.91 17.42 -9.23
CA VAL A 359 16.71 18.28 -8.35
C VAL A 359 16.26 19.74 -8.44
N THR A 360 15.99 20.26 -9.65
CA THR A 360 15.48 21.62 -9.84
C THR A 360 14.12 21.81 -9.15
N SER A 361 13.20 20.85 -9.31
CA SER A 361 11.88 20.90 -8.66
C SER A 361 11.97 20.84 -7.13
N ILE A 362 12.85 19.99 -6.60
CA ILE A 362 13.11 19.90 -5.16
C ILE A 362 13.72 21.21 -4.64
N ALA A 363 14.74 21.73 -5.31
CA ALA A 363 15.40 22.98 -4.93
C ALA A 363 14.41 24.16 -4.95
N MET A 364 13.52 24.21 -5.95
CA MET A 364 12.47 25.24 -6.02
C MET A 364 11.50 25.12 -4.84
N GLN A 365 11.01 23.93 -4.52
CA GLN A 365 10.10 23.71 -3.37
C GLN A 365 10.76 24.12 -2.05
N LEU A 366 11.99 23.69 -1.80
CA LEU A 366 12.74 24.04 -0.59
C LEU A 366 13.10 25.53 -0.55
N GLY A 367 13.42 26.13 -1.68
CA GLY A 367 13.68 27.57 -1.81
C GLY A 367 12.45 28.41 -1.47
N VAL A 368 11.26 28.00 -1.96
CA VAL A 368 9.99 28.65 -1.59
C VAL A 368 9.71 28.51 -0.09
N VAL A 369 9.94 27.33 0.49
CA VAL A 369 9.82 27.14 1.94
C VAL A 369 10.77 28.07 2.70
N ALA A 370 12.05 28.12 2.32
CA ALA A 370 13.04 28.96 2.98
C ALA A 370 12.67 30.45 2.89
N LEU A 371 12.16 30.90 1.75
CA LEU A 371 11.76 32.29 1.51
C LEU A 371 10.50 32.67 2.31
N VAL A 372 9.50 31.79 2.34
CA VAL A 372 8.17 32.10 2.91
C VAL A 372 8.08 31.76 4.40
N LEU A 373 8.60 30.61 4.81
CA LEU A 373 8.52 30.12 6.20
C LEU A 373 9.80 30.38 7.00
N GLY A 374 10.89 30.76 6.32
CA GLY A 374 12.19 30.97 6.93
C GLY A 374 13.03 29.70 7.01
N TRP A 375 14.35 29.87 6.95
CA TRP A 375 15.32 28.77 6.99
C TRP A 375 15.22 27.88 8.23
N ARG A 376 14.87 28.46 9.39
CA ARG A 376 14.74 27.75 10.67
C ARG A 376 13.71 26.60 10.64
N VAL A 377 12.69 26.70 9.78
CA VAL A 377 11.68 25.62 9.63
C VAL A 377 12.30 24.41 8.95
N LEU A 378 13.19 24.62 7.97
CA LEU A 378 13.95 23.54 7.33
C LEU A 378 14.92 22.88 8.31
N GLU A 379 15.59 23.67 9.16
CA GLU A 379 16.45 23.15 10.23
C GLU A 379 15.66 22.30 11.23
N ALA A 380 14.49 22.78 11.67
CA ALA A 380 13.61 22.05 12.57
C ALA A 380 13.13 20.72 11.94
N TYR A 381 12.73 20.73 10.67
CA TYR A 381 12.39 19.50 9.96
C TYR A 381 13.58 18.54 9.87
N ALA A 382 14.76 19.04 9.49
CA ALA A 382 15.98 18.24 9.39
C ALA A 382 16.39 17.61 10.74
N ALA A 383 16.21 18.34 11.84
CA ALA A 383 16.43 17.85 13.20
C ALA A 383 15.38 16.80 13.61
N PHE A 384 14.15 16.90 13.10
CA PHE A 384 13.06 15.96 13.39
C PHE A 384 13.18 14.64 12.63
N VAL A 385 13.73 14.64 11.40
CA VAL A 385 13.86 13.44 10.55
C VAL A 385 14.55 12.25 11.28
N PRO A 386 15.68 12.41 11.97
CA PRO A 386 16.29 11.31 12.75
C PRO A 386 15.43 10.80 13.89
N VAL A 387 14.59 11.65 14.50
CA VAL A 387 13.64 11.24 15.54
C VAL A 387 12.55 10.38 14.91
N MET A 388 12.02 10.80 13.77
CA MET A 388 11.02 10.07 12.99
C MET A 388 11.53 8.68 12.58
N LEU A 389 12.75 8.60 12.04
CA LEU A 389 13.34 7.32 11.60
C LEU A 389 13.60 6.35 12.76
N ARG A 390 14.03 6.85 13.93
CA ARG A 390 14.27 6.01 15.12
C ARG A 390 12.98 5.47 15.73
N HIS A 391 11.86 6.17 15.57
CA HIS A 391 10.56 5.80 16.13
C HIS A 391 9.54 5.41 15.05
N ALA A 392 10.01 4.97 13.87
CA ALA A 392 9.17 4.64 12.73
C ALA A 392 8.05 3.65 13.07
N ASP A 393 8.33 2.65 13.91
CA ASP A 393 7.32 1.66 14.32
C ASP A 393 6.25 2.27 15.27
N LEU A 394 6.58 3.30 16.07
CA LEU A 394 5.61 4.01 16.92
C LEU A 394 4.70 4.95 16.12
N LEU A 395 5.20 5.50 15.02
CA LEU A 395 4.44 6.35 14.11
C LEU A 395 3.39 5.56 13.31
N GLU A 396 3.50 4.22 13.31
CA GLU A 396 2.56 3.32 12.65
C GLU A 396 1.77 2.54 13.70
N ALA A 397 0.95 3.25 14.47
CA ALA A 397 0.16 2.69 15.58
C ALA A 397 -0.71 1.47 15.21
N LYS A 398 -1.00 1.27 13.91
CA LYS A 398 -1.74 0.12 13.38
C LYS A 398 -0.96 -0.58 12.26
N PRO A 399 0.09 -1.35 12.57
CA PRO A 399 0.93 -2.05 11.58
C PRO A 399 0.15 -2.94 10.60
N PHE A 400 -0.96 -3.52 11.05
CA PHE A 400 -1.83 -4.37 10.25
C PHE A 400 -2.57 -3.63 9.13
N GLN A 401 -2.55 -2.29 9.12
CA GLN A 401 -3.11 -1.47 8.04
C GLN A 401 -2.10 -1.19 6.92
N SER A 402 -0.84 -1.62 7.10
CA SER A 402 0.21 -1.45 6.11
C SER A 402 0.04 -2.43 4.95
N HIS A 403 0.14 -1.96 3.72
CA HIS A 403 0.03 -2.76 2.49
C HIS A 403 1.38 -2.94 1.78
N SER A 404 2.50 -2.81 2.51
CA SER A 404 3.85 -2.92 1.94
C SER A 404 4.52 -4.25 2.26
N LEU A 405 5.70 -4.51 1.67
CA LEU A 405 6.53 -5.66 2.06
C LEU A 405 6.82 -5.65 3.56
N ARG A 406 6.91 -4.46 4.19
CA ARG A 406 7.17 -4.33 5.62
C ARG A 406 6.08 -4.98 6.46
N ALA A 407 4.83 -4.96 6.01
CA ALA A 407 3.70 -5.61 6.70
C ALA A 407 3.90 -7.13 6.84
N VAL A 408 4.45 -7.78 5.81
CA VAL A 408 4.69 -9.23 5.82
C VAL A 408 5.98 -9.56 6.58
N THR A 409 7.05 -8.79 6.40
CA THR A 409 8.32 -9.10 7.08
C THR A 409 8.27 -8.84 8.59
N ARG A 410 7.34 -8.01 9.07
CA ARG A 410 7.06 -7.84 10.51
C ARG A 410 6.54 -9.11 11.19
N LEU A 411 6.05 -10.09 10.42
CA LEU A 411 5.67 -11.40 10.95
C LEU A 411 6.89 -12.28 11.27
N ALA A 412 8.06 -11.94 10.73
CA ALA A 412 9.32 -12.61 11.07
C ALA A 412 9.84 -12.14 12.44
N PRO A 413 10.73 -12.91 13.09
CA PRO A 413 11.39 -12.49 14.33
C PRO A 413 12.01 -11.10 14.21
N ALA A 414 11.93 -10.30 15.28
CA ALA A 414 12.35 -8.89 15.28
C ALA A 414 13.80 -8.68 14.80
N SER A 415 14.70 -9.61 15.10
CA SER A 415 16.11 -9.58 14.68
C SER A 415 16.31 -9.65 13.16
N ILE A 416 15.38 -10.27 12.42
CA ILE A 416 15.49 -10.45 10.97
C ILE A 416 14.44 -9.69 10.17
N ALA A 417 13.37 -9.20 10.80
CA ALA A 417 12.25 -8.53 10.12
C ALA A 417 12.68 -7.32 9.27
N LEU A 418 13.60 -6.49 9.80
CA LEU A 418 14.13 -5.32 9.10
C LEU A 418 15.16 -5.71 8.02
N PRO A 419 16.18 -6.55 8.30
CA PRO A 419 17.07 -7.08 7.26
C PRO A 419 16.32 -7.75 6.11
N LEU A 420 15.29 -8.55 6.41
CA LEU A 420 14.47 -9.24 5.41
C LEU A 420 13.73 -8.24 4.52
N TRP A 421 13.15 -7.19 5.10
CA TRP A 421 12.51 -6.12 4.34
C TRP A 421 13.50 -5.41 3.41
N ALA A 422 14.71 -5.11 3.90
CA ALA A 422 15.74 -4.47 3.10
C ALA A 422 16.17 -5.34 1.90
N VAL A 423 16.38 -6.65 2.12
CA VAL A 423 16.73 -7.60 1.06
C VAL A 423 15.62 -7.73 0.03
N LEU A 424 14.36 -7.92 0.45
CA LEU A 424 13.22 -8.03 -0.47
C LEU A 424 13.00 -6.73 -1.25
N SER A 425 13.14 -5.58 -0.59
CA SER A 425 13.05 -4.27 -1.24
C SER A 425 14.15 -4.07 -2.28
N ALA A 426 15.39 -4.45 -1.95
CA ALA A 426 16.51 -4.43 -2.89
C ALA A 426 16.25 -5.34 -4.10
N ALA A 427 15.69 -6.54 -3.89
CA ALA A 427 15.34 -7.46 -4.97
C ALA A 427 14.28 -6.85 -5.92
N VAL A 428 13.23 -6.22 -5.37
CA VAL A 428 12.22 -5.50 -6.16
C VAL A 428 12.86 -4.35 -6.95
N ILE A 429 13.69 -3.53 -6.31
CA ILE A 429 14.37 -2.41 -6.97
C ILE A 429 15.28 -2.90 -8.11
N ILE A 430 16.10 -3.94 -7.88
CA ILE A 430 16.96 -4.55 -8.90
C ILE A 430 16.13 -5.06 -10.08
N CYS A 431 14.99 -5.70 -9.81
CA CYS A 431 14.06 -6.15 -10.84
C CYS A 431 13.58 -4.98 -11.71
N ILE A 432 13.16 -3.88 -11.10
CA ILE A 432 12.71 -2.68 -11.84
C ILE A 432 13.85 -2.04 -12.62
N VAL A 433 15.06 -1.93 -12.07
CA VAL A 433 16.22 -1.39 -12.80
C VAL A 433 16.51 -2.21 -14.06
N LYS A 434 16.43 -3.55 -13.98
CA LYS A 434 16.58 -4.43 -15.15
C LYS A 434 15.46 -4.21 -16.16
N LEU A 435 14.21 -4.15 -15.71
CA LEU A 435 13.05 -3.94 -16.57
C LEU A 435 13.02 -2.57 -17.22
N TRP A 436 13.53 -1.53 -16.56
CA TRP A 436 13.58 -0.18 -17.12
C TRP A 436 14.40 -0.11 -18.41
N LYS A 437 15.45 -0.94 -18.50
CA LYS A 437 16.34 -1.07 -19.65
C LYS A 437 15.76 -1.91 -20.80
N THR A 438 14.62 -2.56 -20.60
CA THR A 438 13.97 -3.36 -21.65
C THR A 438 13.18 -2.49 -22.63
N GLY A 439 12.86 -3.06 -23.79
CA GLY A 439 12.01 -2.44 -24.82
C GLY A 439 10.51 -2.38 -24.48
N ALA A 440 10.10 -2.76 -23.26
CA ALA A 440 8.68 -2.76 -22.88
C ALA A 440 8.06 -1.35 -22.99
N PRO A 441 6.76 -1.22 -23.29
CA PRO A 441 6.08 0.07 -23.38
C PRO A 441 6.29 0.92 -22.12
N LEU A 442 6.46 2.23 -22.30
CA LEU A 442 6.72 3.17 -21.20
C LEU A 442 5.69 3.05 -20.07
N ARG A 443 4.40 2.97 -20.40
CA ARG A 443 3.29 2.76 -19.44
C ARG A 443 3.49 1.53 -18.55
N VAL A 444 4.08 0.47 -19.08
CA VAL A 444 4.34 -0.77 -18.32
C VAL A 444 5.54 -0.60 -17.40
N ARG A 445 6.64 -0.03 -17.92
CA ARG A 445 7.85 0.24 -17.13
C ARG A 445 7.55 1.20 -15.97
N LEU A 446 6.81 2.27 -16.24
CA LEU A 446 6.38 3.22 -15.22
C LEU A 446 5.34 2.62 -14.27
N GLY A 447 4.40 1.81 -14.77
CA GLY A 447 3.46 1.10 -13.92
C GLY A 447 4.13 0.15 -12.93
N LEU A 448 5.15 -0.60 -13.39
CA LEU A 448 5.95 -1.48 -12.53
C LEU A 448 6.76 -0.69 -11.51
N LEU A 449 7.28 0.47 -11.89
CA LEU A 449 7.96 1.39 -10.98
C LEU A 449 7.02 1.92 -9.89
N ILE A 450 5.79 2.33 -10.24
CA ILE A 450 4.77 2.75 -9.27
C ILE A 450 4.44 1.60 -8.31
N LEU A 451 4.22 0.39 -8.83
CA LEU A 451 3.96 -0.80 -8.01
C LEU A 451 5.14 -1.13 -7.07
N ALA A 452 6.37 -0.97 -7.54
CA ALA A 452 7.56 -1.12 -6.70
C ALA A 452 7.65 -0.05 -5.61
N SER A 453 7.33 1.22 -5.92
CA SER A 453 7.24 2.29 -4.93
C SER A 453 6.21 2.00 -3.84
N VAL A 454 5.11 1.34 -4.20
CA VAL A 454 4.10 0.88 -3.25
C VAL A 454 4.64 -0.26 -2.37
N LEU A 455 5.26 -1.29 -2.97
CA LEU A 455 5.77 -2.47 -2.23
C LEU A 455 6.92 -2.13 -1.28
N VAL A 456 7.84 -1.26 -1.70
CA VAL A 456 9.05 -0.91 -0.93
C VAL A 456 8.75 0.08 0.19
N ASN A 457 7.73 0.93 0.02
CA ASN A 457 7.39 1.97 1.01
C ASN A 457 7.05 1.35 2.37
N PRO A 458 7.84 1.58 3.44
CA PRO A 458 7.60 0.97 4.75
C PRO A 458 6.33 1.49 5.44
N HIS A 459 5.81 2.65 5.04
CA HIS A 459 4.61 3.30 5.57
C HIS A 459 3.59 3.50 4.46
N LEU A 460 3.02 2.39 3.99
CA LEU A 460 2.01 2.39 2.94
C LEU A 460 0.65 2.00 3.51
N ILE A 461 -0.22 2.99 3.72
CA ILE A 461 -1.61 2.76 4.14
C ILE A 461 -2.52 2.58 2.91
N VAL A 462 -3.74 2.08 3.10
CA VAL A 462 -4.67 1.77 2.01
C VAL A 462 -4.92 2.94 1.06
N TYR A 463 -5.04 4.19 1.54
CA TYR A 463 -5.23 5.35 0.68
C TYR A 463 -4.02 5.62 -0.23
N ASP A 464 -2.82 5.23 0.19
CA ASP A 464 -1.59 5.42 -0.57
C ASP A 464 -1.50 4.47 -1.77
N ALA A 465 -2.20 3.33 -1.71
CA ALA A 465 -2.36 2.43 -2.85
C ALA A 465 -3.23 3.03 -3.98
N ALA A 466 -3.81 4.22 -3.81
CA ALA A 466 -4.54 4.92 -4.87
C ALA A 466 -3.69 5.18 -6.11
N VAL A 467 -2.35 5.29 -5.93
CA VAL A 467 -1.42 5.41 -7.06
C VAL A 467 -1.49 4.23 -8.02
N LEU A 468 -1.98 3.06 -7.57
CA LEU A 468 -2.13 1.86 -8.39
C LEU A 468 -3.24 1.95 -9.43
N ALA A 469 -4.07 3.00 -9.41
CA ALA A 469 -5.08 3.22 -10.45
C ALA A 469 -4.45 3.28 -11.86
N LEU A 470 -3.28 3.91 -12.00
CA LEU A 470 -2.54 3.96 -13.28
C LEU A 470 -2.01 2.58 -13.72
N PRO A 471 -1.17 1.87 -12.93
CA PRO A 471 -0.65 0.57 -13.34
C PRO A 471 -1.75 -0.46 -13.58
N LEU A 472 -2.81 -0.50 -12.76
CA LEU A 472 -3.90 -1.46 -13.00
C LEU A 472 -4.58 -1.25 -14.35
N LEU A 473 -4.79 0.01 -14.74
CA LEU A 473 -5.34 0.35 -16.05
C LEU A 473 -4.36 -0.04 -17.18
N TRP A 474 -3.08 0.34 -17.06
CA TRP A 474 -2.08 0.08 -18.08
C TRP A 474 -1.75 -1.40 -18.24
N PHE A 475 -1.65 -2.15 -17.14
CA PHE A 475 -1.43 -3.59 -17.15
C PHE A 475 -2.64 -4.33 -17.73
N GLY A 476 -3.86 -3.90 -17.39
CA GLY A 476 -5.07 -4.47 -17.98
C GLY A 476 -5.10 -4.36 -19.49
N ALA A 477 -4.76 -3.18 -20.03
CA ALA A 477 -4.63 -3.00 -21.48
C ALA A 477 -3.48 -3.84 -22.06
N TYR A 478 -2.31 -3.81 -21.42
CA TYR A 478 -1.11 -4.49 -21.88
C TYR A 478 -1.28 -6.00 -22.01
N VAL A 479 -1.90 -6.65 -21.02
CA VAL A 479 -2.11 -8.10 -21.06
C VAL A 479 -3.16 -8.48 -22.11
N GLN A 480 -4.14 -7.61 -22.37
CA GLN A 480 -5.14 -7.82 -23.44
C GLN A 480 -4.52 -7.66 -24.83
N GLU A 481 -3.62 -6.70 -25.03
CA GLU A 481 -2.86 -6.50 -26.29
C GLU A 481 -2.10 -7.78 -26.70
N ARG A 482 -1.66 -8.59 -25.73
CA ARG A 482 -0.92 -9.83 -25.98
C ARG A 482 -1.78 -10.99 -26.44
N ASN A 483 -3.08 -10.94 -26.21
CA ASN A 483 -4.01 -12.03 -26.54
C ASN A 483 -3.61 -13.41 -25.94
N VAL A 484 -2.76 -13.44 -24.90
CA VAL A 484 -2.42 -14.67 -24.16
C VAL A 484 -3.46 -14.85 -23.07
N ARG A 485 -4.42 -15.74 -23.32
CA ARG A 485 -5.58 -15.96 -22.44
C ARG A 485 -5.18 -16.26 -20.99
N ALA A 486 -4.18 -17.11 -20.77
CA ALA A 486 -3.76 -17.48 -19.41
C ALA A 486 -3.24 -16.26 -18.62
N ASP A 487 -2.47 -15.39 -19.27
CA ASP A 487 -1.91 -14.20 -18.64
C ASP A 487 -3.00 -13.18 -18.31
N ALA A 488 -3.94 -12.96 -19.23
CA ALA A 488 -5.12 -12.13 -18.98
C ALA A 488 -5.93 -12.68 -17.81
N VAL A 489 -6.08 -14.01 -17.77
CA VAL A 489 -6.85 -14.66 -16.73
C VAL A 489 -6.16 -14.58 -15.36
N MET A 490 -4.84 -14.62 -15.29
CA MET A 490 -4.17 -14.40 -14.01
C MET A 490 -4.29 -12.93 -13.57
N PHE A 491 -4.05 -11.99 -14.48
CA PHE A 491 -4.06 -10.56 -14.20
C PHE A 491 -5.40 -10.10 -13.60
N TRP A 492 -6.51 -10.36 -14.30
CA TRP A 492 -7.81 -9.86 -13.87
C TRP A 492 -8.24 -10.48 -12.52
N MET A 493 -7.76 -11.69 -12.19
CA MET A 493 -8.16 -12.44 -10.98
C MET A 493 -7.42 -11.83 -9.81
N THR A 494 -6.12 -11.59 -9.99
CA THR A 494 -5.31 -10.83 -9.06
C THR A 494 -5.89 -9.44 -8.85
N ALA A 495 -6.28 -8.71 -9.90
CA ALA A 495 -6.89 -7.39 -9.78
C ALA A 495 -8.22 -7.42 -8.99
N TYR A 496 -9.10 -8.39 -9.27
CA TYR A 496 -10.36 -8.55 -8.54
C TYR A 496 -10.14 -8.83 -7.04
N TRP A 497 -9.29 -9.80 -6.72
CA TRP A 497 -8.97 -10.13 -5.33
C TRP A 497 -8.20 -9.00 -4.64
N LEU A 498 -7.43 -8.20 -5.38
CA LEU A 498 -6.78 -7.02 -4.83
C LEU A 498 -7.81 -5.97 -4.36
N TYR A 499 -8.89 -5.76 -5.12
CA TYR A 499 -10.00 -4.90 -4.67
C TYR A 499 -10.65 -5.44 -3.39
N VAL A 500 -10.91 -6.75 -3.33
CA VAL A 500 -11.50 -7.40 -2.15
C VAL A 500 -10.59 -7.24 -0.92
N THR A 501 -9.28 -7.48 -1.08
CA THR A 501 -8.31 -7.40 0.03
C THR A 501 -7.98 -5.96 0.46
N PHE A 502 -8.22 -4.95 -0.38
CA PHE A 502 -8.17 -3.55 0.05
C PHE A 502 -9.41 -3.13 0.83
N LEU A 503 -10.54 -3.80 0.64
CA LEU A 503 -11.76 -3.55 1.41
C LEU A 503 -11.74 -4.31 2.75
N ALA A 504 -11.19 -5.53 2.77
CA ALA A 504 -11.14 -6.38 3.94
C ALA A 504 -9.82 -6.21 4.74
N PRO A 505 -9.85 -6.07 6.07
CA PRO A 505 -8.64 -5.94 6.89
C PRO A 505 -7.95 -7.30 7.08
N THR A 506 -7.37 -7.86 6.02
CA THR A 506 -6.87 -9.25 6.01
C THR A 506 -5.82 -9.51 7.09
N ALA A 507 -4.88 -8.59 7.34
CA ALA A 507 -3.91 -8.75 8.41
C ALA A 507 -4.54 -8.80 9.81
N ALA A 508 -5.63 -8.06 10.05
CA ALA A 508 -6.34 -8.14 11.32
C ALA A 508 -7.11 -9.45 11.46
N ALA A 509 -7.71 -9.94 10.36
CA ALA A 509 -8.55 -11.13 10.38
C ALA A 509 -7.75 -12.45 10.43
N ILE A 510 -6.65 -12.55 9.68
CA ILE A 510 -5.89 -13.81 9.52
C ILE A 510 -4.39 -13.66 9.78
N GLY A 511 -3.93 -12.50 10.28
CA GLY A 511 -2.53 -12.25 10.61
C GLY A 511 -1.62 -11.97 9.40
N VAL A 512 -2.12 -12.04 8.16
CA VAL A 512 -1.34 -11.84 6.94
C VAL A 512 -2.02 -10.83 6.03
N GLN A 513 -1.24 -9.86 5.52
CA GLN A 513 -1.73 -8.88 4.57
C GLN A 513 -1.72 -9.42 3.13
N VAL A 514 -2.84 -10.02 2.71
CA VAL A 514 -2.97 -10.73 1.42
C VAL A 514 -2.73 -9.80 0.22
N SER A 515 -3.07 -8.52 0.34
CA SER A 515 -2.83 -7.54 -0.74
C SER A 515 -1.35 -7.48 -1.14
N VAL A 516 -0.42 -7.65 -0.18
CA VAL A 516 1.03 -7.60 -0.44
C VAL A 516 1.46 -8.78 -1.32
N LEU A 517 0.91 -9.97 -1.05
CA LEU A 517 1.16 -11.17 -1.84
C LEU A 517 0.61 -11.01 -3.26
N LEU A 518 -0.61 -10.47 -3.39
CA LEU A 518 -1.24 -10.21 -4.69
C LEU A 518 -0.48 -9.13 -5.48
N MET A 519 0.01 -8.07 -4.84
CA MET A 519 0.83 -7.04 -5.50
C MET A 519 2.20 -7.57 -5.92
N THR A 520 2.83 -8.41 -5.09
CA THR A 520 4.10 -9.06 -5.45
C THR A 520 3.91 -10.02 -6.62
N TRP A 521 2.83 -10.82 -6.60
CA TRP A 521 2.45 -11.68 -7.71
C TRP A 521 2.18 -10.88 -8.99
N MET A 522 1.45 -9.77 -8.89
CA MET A 522 1.20 -8.86 -10.01
C MET A 522 2.51 -8.34 -10.62
N LEU A 523 3.46 -7.93 -9.78
CA LEU A 523 4.78 -7.47 -10.22
C LEU A 523 5.51 -8.57 -10.99
N LEU A 524 5.57 -9.79 -10.44
CA LEU A 524 6.22 -10.93 -11.08
C LEU A 524 5.53 -11.34 -12.39
N LEU A 525 4.20 -11.34 -12.43
CA LEU A 525 3.41 -11.66 -13.62
C LEU A 525 3.73 -10.71 -14.77
N ILE A 526 3.62 -9.40 -14.52
CA ILE A 526 3.85 -8.38 -15.54
C ILE A 526 5.33 -8.30 -15.93
N ALA A 527 6.26 -8.44 -14.96
CA ALA A 527 7.69 -8.54 -15.23
C ALA A 527 8.03 -9.72 -16.16
N ARG A 528 7.45 -10.90 -15.91
CA ARG A 528 7.63 -12.09 -16.76
C ARG A 528 7.09 -11.86 -18.17
N ILE A 529 5.93 -11.23 -18.30
CA ILE A 529 5.33 -10.92 -19.62
C ILE A 529 6.18 -9.91 -20.39
N ALA A 530 6.72 -8.91 -19.70
CA ALA A 530 7.64 -7.93 -20.30
C ALA A 530 9.00 -8.53 -20.70
N ALA A 531 9.56 -9.42 -19.87
CA ALA A 531 10.86 -10.04 -20.15
C ALA A 531 10.83 -10.98 -21.36
N ARG A 532 9.71 -11.67 -21.62
CA ARG A 532 9.55 -12.56 -22.79
C ARG A 532 9.71 -11.85 -24.14
N GLU A 533 9.41 -10.55 -24.21
CA GLU A 533 9.61 -9.77 -25.44
C GLU A 533 11.07 -9.41 -25.69
N GLY A 534 11.81 -9.10 -24.63
CA GLY A 534 13.22 -8.74 -24.74
C GLY A 534 14.04 -9.86 -25.36
N GLY A 535 13.70 -11.12 -25.06
CA GLY A 535 14.42 -12.30 -25.58
C GLY A 535 14.00 -12.78 -26.96
N SER A 536 12.86 -12.35 -27.50
CA SER A 536 12.39 -12.79 -28.83
C SER A 536 12.94 -11.93 -29.98
N VAL A 537 13.50 -10.75 -29.68
CA VAL A 537 14.13 -9.88 -30.70
C VAL A 537 15.57 -10.30 -31.01
N GLU A 538 16.26 -10.99 -30.10
CA GLU A 538 17.64 -11.48 -30.32
C GLU A 538 17.73 -12.82 -31.08
N ALA A 539 16.61 -13.51 -31.30
CA ALA A 539 16.57 -14.86 -31.87
C ALA A 539 16.02 -14.95 -33.30
N ALA A 540 15.99 -13.84 -34.05
CA ALA A 540 15.71 -13.89 -35.49
C ALA A 540 17.03 -14.01 -36.27
N PRO A 541 17.43 -15.21 -36.75
CA PRO A 541 18.51 -15.30 -37.71
C PRO A 541 18.09 -14.58 -38.99
N SER A 542 18.89 -13.61 -39.40
CA SER A 542 18.82 -12.93 -40.68
C SER A 542 19.04 -13.94 -41.81
N HIS A 543 17.98 -14.65 -42.21
CA HIS A 543 17.97 -15.37 -43.48
C HIS A 543 17.74 -14.37 -44.60
N ALA A 544 18.78 -14.29 -45.42
CA ALA A 544 18.88 -13.52 -46.65
C ALA A 544 17.66 -13.69 -47.56
N LEU A 545 17.16 -12.57 -48.08
CA LEU A 545 16.47 -12.52 -49.36
C LEU A 545 17.28 -11.64 -50.31
N ALA A 546 18.21 -12.29 -51.01
CA ALA A 546 18.78 -11.77 -52.24
C ALA A 546 17.68 -11.85 -53.31
N PHE A 547 17.06 -10.72 -53.64
CA PHE A 547 16.20 -10.62 -54.81
C PHE A 547 17.01 -10.04 -55.98
N SER A 548 17.35 -10.93 -56.91
CA SER A 548 17.93 -10.62 -58.21
C SER A 548 16.89 -9.85 -59.06
N ALA A 549 17.16 -8.57 -59.35
CA ALA A 549 16.40 -7.81 -60.34
C ALA A 549 17.12 -7.90 -61.69
N ARG A 550 16.47 -8.59 -62.65
CA ARG A 550 16.80 -8.55 -64.08
C ARG A 550 16.46 -7.17 -64.67
N GLY A 551 17.23 -6.78 -65.68
CA GLY A 551 17.23 -5.46 -66.33
C GLY A 551 15.99 -5.07 -67.16
N PRO A 552 16.08 -3.92 -67.85
CA PRO A 552 14.93 -3.08 -68.20
C PRO A 552 14.25 -3.50 -69.51
N VAL A 553 12.93 -3.36 -69.55
CA VAL A 553 12.13 -3.44 -70.78
C VAL A 553 11.83 -2.01 -71.23
N SER A 554 12.22 -1.73 -72.47
CA SER A 554 12.03 -0.50 -73.23
C SER A 554 10.56 -0.23 -73.58
N GLU A 555 10.12 1.02 -73.35
CA GLU A 555 8.89 1.60 -73.92
C GLU A 555 9.03 1.86 -75.43
N PRO A 556 7.93 1.77 -76.20
CA PRO A 556 7.85 2.38 -77.52
C PRO A 556 6.83 3.54 -77.52
N THR A 557 7.27 4.75 -77.89
CA THR A 557 6.41 5.73 -78.57
C THR A 557 7.25 6.81 -79.27
N LEU A 558 7.02 6.91 -80.59
CA LEU A 558 7.38 7.94 -81.57
C LEU A 558 8.85 8.04 -82.04
#